data_AF-A0A938UQX7-F1
#
_entry.id   AF-A0A938UQX7-F1
#
_cell.length_a   1.000
_cell.length_b   1.000
_cell.length_c   1.000
_cell.angle_alpha   90.00
_cell.angle_beta   90.00
_cell.angle_gamma   90.00
#
_symmetry.space_group_name_H-M   'P 1'
#
loop_
_entity.id
_entity.type
_entity.pdbx_description
1 polymer ?
#
loop_
_entity_poly.entity_id
_entity_poly.type
_entity_poly.pdbx_seq_one_letter_code
_entity_poly.pdbx_strand_id
1 'polypeptide(L)'
;MAWTHAETAWRDALFGAMLPRGVGRSGRPGFADLDLAAFWSRFERAAPWTLRWGLRASVWLLTWLPGPLGFGWRSVARLRADDRDRYVAMLLDSDHWVLRQLADTLKIVSCFAYFQDPAVRARVDATLP
;
A
#
# COMPACT_ATOMS: atom_id res chain seq x y z
N MET A 1 -8.33 17.11 -1.42
CA MET A 1 -7.73 16.91 -0.08
C MET A 1 -6.32 16.42 -0.29
N ALA A 2 -5.34 17.29 -0.03
CA ALA A 2 -3.93 16.94 -0.13
C ALA A 2 -3.53 16.07 1.08
N TRP A 3 -2.64 15.11 0.82
CA TRP A 3 -1.94 14.33 1.84
C TRP A 3 -0.85 15.20 2.48
N THR A 4 -0.64 15.08 3.79
CA THR A 4 0.52 15.70 4.44
C THR A 4 1.79 14.88 4.14
N HIS A 5 2.99 15.47 4.30
CA HIS A 5 4.25 14.75 4.11
C HIS A 5 4.36 13.48 4.97
N ALA A 6 3.89 13.54 6.22
CA ALA A 6 3.89 12.39 7.12
C ALA A 6 2.96 11.28 6.62
N GLU A 7 1.73 11.63 6.24
CA GLU A 7 0.77 10.65 5.74
C GLU A 7 1.18 10.05 4.39
N THR A 8 1.82 10.84 3.52
CA THR A 8 2.44 10.34 2.29
C THR A 8 3.48 9.27 2.60
N ALA A 9 4.39 9.52 3.55
CA ALA A 9 5.40 8.54 3.96
C ALA A 9 4.76 7.27 4.56
N TRP A 10 3.69 7.39 5.34
CA TRP A 10 2.98 6.25 5.92
C TRP A 10 2.26 5.42 4.86
N ARG A 11 1.53 6.09 3.97
CA ARG A 11 0.83 5.49 2.84
C ARG A 11 1.81 4.75 1.94
N ASP A 12 2.91 5.37 1.55
CA ASP A 12 3.89 4.78 0.66
C ASP A 12 4.60 3.59 1.33
N ALA A 13 4.87 3.67 2.63
CA ALA A 13 5.40 2.53 3.39
C ALA A 13 4.43 1.34 3.45
N LEU A 14 3.12 1.59 3.61
CA LEU A 14 2.09 0.53 3.59
C LEU A 14 1.92 -0.06 2.20
N PHE A 15 1.79 0.77 1.17
CA PHE A 15 1.65 0.33 -0.22
C PHE A 15 2.87 -0.47 -0.68
N GLY A 16 4.08 -0.01 -0.34
CA GLY A 16 5.31 -0.72 -0.65
C GLY A 16 5.47 -2.07 0.04
N ALA A 17 4.81 -2.28 1.19
CA ALA A 17 4.76 -3.57 1.88
C ALA A 17 3.62 -4.47 1.36
N MET A 18 2.56 -3.89 0.77
CA MET A 18 1.48 -4.63 0.11
C MET A 18 1.89 -5.18 -1.27
N LEU A 19 2.85 -4.52 -1.91
CA LEU A 19 3.32 -4.86 -3.24
C LEU A 19 4.63 -5.65 -3.21
N PRO A 20 4.90 -6.50 -4.22
CA PRO A 20 6.15 -7.23 -4.28
C PRO A 20 7.34 -6.27 -4.29
N ARG A 21 8.35 -6.55 -3.47
CA ARG A 21 9.67 -5.92 -3.59
C ARG A 21 10.31 -6.38 -4.90
N GLY A 22 10.35 -5.53 -5.94
CA GLY A 22 11.37 -5.69 -6.98
C GLY A 22 12.73 -5.46 -6.31
N VAL A 23 13.80 -6.26 -6.49
CA VAL A 23 14.23 -7.12 -7.59
C VAL A 23 14.77 -8.46 -7.05
N GLY A 24 14.24 -9.57 -7.60
CA GLY A 24 14.71 -10.96 -7.43
C GLY A 24 13.88 -11.95 -8.28
N ARG A 25 14.56 -12.78 -9.10
CA ARG A 25 14.11 -13.79 -10.12
C ARG A 25 13.01 -13.43 -11.13
N SER A 26 12.13 -12.45 -10.88
CA SER A 26 10.98 -12.12 -11.75
C SER A 26 11.13 -10.83 -12.57
N GLY A 27 12.14 -10.01 -12.26
CA GLY A 27 12.46 -8.77 -12.99
C GLY A 27 11.38 -7.68 -12.97
N ARG A 28 10.34 -7.80 -12.14
CA ARG A 28 9.21 -6.86 -12.07
C ARG A 28 9.63 -5.54 -11.39
N PRO A 29 9.12 -4.38 -11.85
CA PRO A 29 9.36 -3.10 -11.17
C PRO A 29 8.79 -3.16 -9.75
N GLY A 30 9.56 -2.65 -8.79
CA GLY A 30 9.13 -2.55 -7.41
C GLY A 30 8.24 -1.32 -7.21
N PHE A 31 7.60 -1.23 -6.04
CA PHE A 31 6.79 -0.05 -5.70
C PHE A 31 7.54 1.28 -5.81
N ALA A 32 8.85 1.29 -5.54
CA ALA A 32 9.69 2.48 -5.63
C ALA A 32 9.89 3.01 -7.06
N ASP A 33 9.62 2.18 -8.08
CA ASP A 33 9.82 2.52 -9.49
C ASP A 33 8.54 3.07 -10.15
N LEU A 34 7.41 3.08 -9.44
CA LEU A 34 6.11 3.45 -9.98
C LEU A 34 5.91 4.99 -9.96
N ASP A 35 5.35 5.55 -11.04
CA ASP A 35 4.85 6.93 -11.02
C ASP A 35 3.53 7.04 -10.24
N LEU A 36 3.67 7.06 -8.91
CA LEU A 36 2.55 7.21 -7.99
C LEU A 36 1.94 8.61 -8.04
N ALA A 37 2.67 9.63 -8.48
CA ALA A 37 2.17 11.01 -8.52
C ALA A 37 1.01 11.13 -9.51
N ALA A 38 1.14 10.54 -10.70
CA ALA A 38 0.08 10.47 -11.69
C ALA A 38 -1.14 9.69 -11.17
N PHE A 39 -0.91 8.54 -10.52
CA PHE A 39 -1.97 7.73 -9.91
C PHE A 39 -2.74 8.53 -8.86
N TRP A 40 -2.06 9.14 -7.89
CA TRP A 40 -2.71 9.89 -6.81
C TRP A 40 -3.47 11.10 -7.34
N SER A 41 -2.91 11.80 -8.32
CA SER A 41 -3.58 12.92 -9.00
C SER A 41 -4.90 12.48 -9.67
N ARG A 42 -4.92 11.31 -10.32
CA ARG A 42 -6.14 10.74 -10.92
C ARG A 42 -7.11 10.21 -9.87
N PHE A 43 -6.61 9.50 -8.86
CA PHE A 43 -7.39 8.97 -7.75
C PHE A 43 -8.12 10.09 -7.02
N GLU A 44 -7.44 11.21 -6.73
CA GLU A 44 -8.07 12.34 -6.04
C GLU A 44 -9.16 13.05 -6.87
N ARG A 45 -9.10 12.98 -8.21
CA ARG A 45 -10.15 13.54 -9.08
C ARG A 45 -11.32 12.60 -9.26
N ALA A 46 -11.08 11.30 -9.36
CA ALA A 46 -12.08 10.30 -9.74
C ALA A 46 -12.72 9.56 -8.56
N ALA A 47 -12.01 9.43 -7.43
CA ALA A 47 -12.50 8.66 -6.28
C ALA A 47 -13.65 9.39 -5.57
N PRO A 48 -14.74 8.67 -5.23
CA PRO A 48 -15.78 9.18 -4.35
C PRO A 48 -15.19 9.66 -3.01
N TRP A 49 -15.80 10.67 -2.42
CA TRP A 49 -15.33 11.26 -1.16
C TRP A 49 -15.24 10.22 -0.03
N THR A 50 -16.17 9.26 0.02
CA THR A 50 -16.18 8.14 0.98
C THR A 50 -14.93 7.27 0.87
N LEU A 51 -14.49 6.96 -0.35
CA LEU A 51 -13.30 6.15 -0.59
C LEU A 51 -12.02 6.89 -0.16
N ARG A 52 -11.96 8.21 -0.41
CA ARG A 52 -10.82 9.04 0.00
C ARG A 52 -10.65 9.04 1.52
N TRP A 53 -11.75 9.20 2.25
CA TRP A 53 -11.77 9.16 3.70
C TRP A 53 -11.49 7.76 4.24
N GLY A 54 -12.10 6.72 3.64
CA GLY A 54 -11.85 5.33 4.01
C GLY A 54 -10.37 4.96 3.88
N LEU A 55 -9.72 5.34 2.77
CA LEU A 55 -8.29 5.13 2.58
C LEU A 55 -7.45 5.89 3.60
N ARG A 56 -7.76 7.15 3.86
CA ARG A 56 -7.03 7.97 4.84
C ARG A 56 -7.15 7.41 6.26
N ALA A 57 -8.36 7.01 6.66
CA ALA A 57 -8.61 6.36 7.94
C ALA A 57 -7.87 5.01 8.05
N SER A 58 -7.84 4.23 6.97
CA SER A 58 -7.09 2.97 6.90
C SER A 58 -5.59 3.19 7.12
N VAL A 59 -5.00 4.17 6.42
CA VAL A 59 -3.58 4.53 6.58
C VAL A 59 -3.31 4.97 8.01
N TRP A 60 -4.14 5.82 8.61
CA TRP A 60 -3.99 6.25 9.99
C TRP A 60 -4.05 5.09 10.98
N LEU A 61 -5.11 4.28 10.92
CA LEU A 61 -5.30 3.18 11.85
C LEU A 61 -4.13 2.18 11.78
N LEU A 62 -3.76 1.77 10.57
CA LEU A 62 -2.69 0.80 10.35
C LEU A 62 -1.29 1.40 10.56
N THR A 63 -1.13 2.71 10.62
CA THR A 63 0.17 3.31 10.97
C THR A 63 0.48 3.15 12.44
N TRP A 64 -0.53 3.23 13.31
CA TRP A 64 -0.36 3.22 14.77
C TRP A 64 -0.60 1.86 15.42
N LEU A 65 -1.23 0.93 14.70
CA LEU A 65 -1.43 -0.44 15.14
C LEU A 65 -0.15 -1.28 15.43
N PRO A 66 1.04 -1.02 14.84
CA PRO A 66 2.24 -1.80 15.15
C PRO A 66 2.60 -1.83 16.65
N GLY A 67 2.28 -0.75 17.39
CA GLY A 67 2.52 -0.64 18.83
C GLY A 67 1.88 -1.75 19.66
N PRO A 68 0.53 -1.83 19.71
CA PRO A 68 -0.18 -2.89 20.45
C PRO A 68 0.10 -4.31 19.92
N LEU A 69 0.61 -4.43 18.70
CA LEU A 69 0.91 -5.71 18.06
C LEU A 69 2.35 -6.21 18.29
N GLY A 70 3.13 -5.53 19.14
CA GLY A 70 4.48 -5.99 19.53
C GLY A 70 5.60 -5.62 18.56
N PHE A 71 5.35 -4.74 17.59
CA PHE A 71 6.37 -4.19 16.68
C PHE A 71 7.02 -2.90 17.23
N GLY A 72 6.61 -2.48 18.42
CA GLY A 72 7.06 -1.26 19.10
C GLY A 72 6.22 -0.03 18.73
N TRP A 73 6.24 0.98 19.62
CA TRP A 73 5.49 2.24 19.46
C TRP A 73 6.12 3.16 18.41
N ARG A 74 6.12 2.71 17.16
CA ARG A 74 6.66 3.41 16.00
C ARG A 74 5.64 3.34 14.87
N SER A 75 5.60 4.39 14.06
CA SER A 75 4.80 4.38 12.84
C SER A 75 5.31 3.29 11.88
N VAL A 76 4.42 2.75 11.06
CA VAL A 76 4.77 1.74 10.05
C VAL A 76 5.92 2.19 9.12
N ALA A 77 6.01 3.49 8.80
CA ALA A 77 7.11 4.05 8.01
C ALA A 77 8.49 3.98 8.70
N ARG A 78 8.53 3.90 10.04
CA ARG A 78 9.75 3.77 10.83
C ARG A 78 10.14 2.33 11.12
N LEU A 79 9.30 1.35 10.75
CA LEU A 79 9.65 -0.05 10.85
C LEU A 79 10.72 -0.41 9.82
N ARG A 80 11.56 -1.39 10.17
CA ARG A 80 12.45 -2.02 9.20
C ARG A 80 11.61 -2.68 8.12
N ALA A 81 12.18 -2.83 6.94
CA ALA A 81 11.46 -3.40 5.81
C ALA A 81 10.86 -4.76 6.20
N ASP A 82 11.65 -5.70 6.72
CA ASP A 82 11.17 -7.06 7.04
C ASP A 82 10.07 -7.07 8.12
N ASP A 83 10.13 -6.13 9.07
CA ASP A 83 9.06 -5.94 10.06
C ASP A 83 7.77 -5.42 9.43
N ARG A 84 7.85 -4.58 8.38
CA ARG A 84 6.67 -4.12 7.64
C ARG A 84 5.99 -5.24 6.89
N ASP A 85 6.76 -6.12 6.24
CA ASP A 85 6.20 -7.26 5.52
C ASP A 85 5.51 -8.22 6.48
N ARG A 86 6.17 -8.54 7.60
CA ARG A 86 5.59 -9.38 8.65
C ARG A 86 4.32 -8.75 9.24
N TYR A 87 4.34 -7.44 9.46
CA TYR A 87 3.19 -6.69 9.94
C TYR A 87 2.01 -6.76 8.96
N VAL A 88 2.25 -6.49 7.68
CA VAL A 88 1.21 -6.56 6.63
C VAL A 88 0.67 -7.97 6.45
N ALA A 89 1.54 -8.98 6.44
CA ALA A 89 1.11 -10.39 6.35
C ALA A 89 0.17 -10.74 7.51
N MET A 90 0.52 -10.33 8.73
CA MET A 90 -0.31 -10.55 9.91
C MET A 90 -1.65 -9.79 9.85
N LEU A 91 -1.69 -8.58 9.28
CA LEU A 91 -2.96 -7.86 9.09
C LEU A 91 -3.90 -8.59 8.13
N LEU A 92 -3.37 -9.13 7.04
CA LEU A 92 -4.14 -9.86 6.03
C LEU A 92 -4.66 -11.20 6.58
N ASP A 93 -3.91 -11.82 7.49
CA ASP A 93 -4.26 -13.08 8.16
C ASP A 93 -5.06 -12.90 9.46
N SER A 94 -5.41 -11.65 9.82
CA SER A 94 -6.08 -11.35 11.08
C SER A 94 -7.52 -11.88 11.13
N ASP A 95 -7.90 -12.50 12.25
CA ASP A 95 -9.29 -12.88 12.56
C ASP A 95 -10.21 -11.68 12.76
N HIS A 96 -9.65 -10.48 12.99
CA HIS A 96 -10.43 -9.27 13.18
C HIS A 96 -10.86 -8.74 11.81
N TRP A 97 -12.15 -8.92 11.50
CA TRP A 97 -12.74 -8.50 10.23
C TRP A 97 -12.38 -7.06 9.83
N VAL A 98 -12.39 -6.13 10.78
CA VAL A 98 -12.04 -4.72 10.52
C VAL A 98 -10.60 -4.58 10.03
N LEU A 99 -9.64 -5.23 10.68
CA LEU A 99 -8.22 -5.12 10.31
C LEU A 99 -7.97 -5.72 8.93
N ARG A 100 -8.55 -6.89 8.67
CA ARG A 100 -8.48 -7.56 7.37
C ARG A 100 -9.10 -6.70 6.27
N GLN A 101 -10.31 -6.16 6.50
CA GLN A 101 -10.99 -5.31 5.53
C GLN A 101 -10.20 -4.04 5.19
N LEU A 102 -9.54 -3.43 6.17
CA LEU A 102 -8.70 -2.25 5.94
C LEU A 102 -7.43 -2.62 5.15
N ALA A 103 -6.79 -3.74 5.48
CA ALA A 103 -5.63 -4.24 4.77
C ALA A 103 -5.97 -4.63 3.32
N ASP A 104 -7.10 -5.30 3.09
CA ASP A 104 -7.60 -5.67 1.77
C ASP A 104 -7.95 -4.43 0.93
N THR A 105 -8.59 -3.42 1.53
CA THR A 105 -8.87 -2.15 0.85
C THR A 105 -7.57 -1.49 0.38
N LEU A 106 -6.57 -1.43 1.25
CA LEU A 106 -5.24 -0.92 0.92
C LEU A 106 -4.58 -1.74 -0.19
N LYS A 107 -4.66 -3.07 -0.12
CA LYS A 107 -4.11 -3.98 -1.13
C LYS A 107 -4.76 -3.78 -2.49
N ILE A 108 -6.08 -3.67 -2.55
CA ILE A 108 -6.82 -3.42 -3.80
C ILE A 108 -6.39 -2.08 -4.42
N VAL A 109 -6.32 -1.02 -3.63
CA VAL A 109 -5.88 0.30 -4.12
C VAL A 109 -4.41 0.26 -4.55
N SER A 110 -3.56 -0.47 -3.82
CA SER A 110 -2.15 -0.70 -4.17
C SER A 110 -2.02 -1.43 -5.50
N CYS A 111 -2.85 -2.45 -5.74
CA CYS A 111 -2.90 -3.15 -7.02
C CYS A 111 -3.37 -2.23 -8.16
N PHE A 112 -4.38 -1.38 -7.94
CA PHE A 112 -4.78 -0.39 -8.95
C PHE A 112 -3.66 0.59 -9.29
N ALA A 113 -2.89 1.03 -8.29
CA ALA A 113 -1.70 1.85 -8.52
C ALA A 113 -0.65 1.09 -9.34
N TYR A 114 -0.38 -0.17 -8.96
CA TYR A 114 0.59 -1.04 -9.64
C TYR A 114 0.24 -1.30 -11.11
N PHE A 115 -1.02 -1.60 -11.42
CA PHE A 115 -1.45 -1.90 -12.80
C PHE A 115 -1.65 -0.66 -13.68
N GLN A 116 -1.60 0.55 -13.13
CA GLN A 116 -1.58 1.76 -13.95
C GLN A 116 -0.21 2.04 -14.56
N ASP A 117 0.85 1.43 -14.04
CA ASP A 117 2.19 1.59 -14.58
C ASP A 117 2.30 0.94 -15.98
N PRO A 118 2.72 1.69 -17.02
CA PRO A 118 2.83 1.16 -18.39
C PRO A 118 3.81 -0.02 -18.51
N ALA A 119 4.90 -0.03 -17.73
CA ALA A 119 5.90 -1.10 -17.77
C ALA A 119 5.38 -2.38 -17.10
N VAL A 120 4.55 -2.25 -16.05
CA VAL A 120 3.81 -3.40 -15.49
C VAL A 120 2.82 -3.93 -16.52
N ARG A 121 2.03 -3.04 -17.13
CA ARG A 121 0.97 -3.41 -18.08
C ARG A 121 1.51 -4.13 -19.32
N ALA A 122 2.58 -3.58 -19.92
CA ALA A 122 3.24 -4.20 -21.08
C ALA A 122 3.70 -5.64 -20.80
N ARG A 123 4.08 -5.96 -19.57
CA ARG A 123 4.54 -7.31 -19.18
C ARG A 123 3.38 -8.26 -18.89
N VAL A 124 2.31 -7.75 -18.29
CA VAL A 124 1.07 -8.53 -18.11
C VAL A 124 0.52 -8.90 -19.47
N ASP A 125 0.41 -7.94 -20.38
CA ASP A 125 -0.09 -8.15 -21.75
C ASP A 125 0.80 -9.14 -22.52
N ALA A 126 2.13 -9.11 -22.33
CA ALA A 126 3.06 -10.09 -22.93
C ALA A 126 2.97 -11.51 -22.35
N THR A 127 2.32 -11.69 -21.19
CA THR A 127 2.17 -13.00 -20.52
C THR A 127 0.77 -13.60 -20.74
N LEU A 128 -0.19 -12.82 -21.25
CA LEU A 128 -1.53 -13.29 -21.58
C LEU A 128 -1.51 -13.94 -22.98
N PRO A 129 -2.06 -15.16 -23.16
CA PRO A 129 -2.13 -15.86 -24.44
C PRO A 129 -3.11 -15.22 -25.42
#